data_AF-A0A1U9JST0-F1
#
_entry.id   AF-A0A1U9JST0-F1
#
_cell.length_a   1.000
_cell.length_b   1.000
_cell.length_c   1.000
_cell.angle_alpha   90.00
_cell.angle_beta   90.00
_cell.angle_gamma   90.00
#
_symmetry.space_group_name_H-M   'P 1'
#
loop_
_entity.id
_entity.type
_entity.pdbx_description
1 polymer ?
#
loop_
_entity_poly.entity_id
_entity_poly.type
_entity_poly.pdbx_seq_one_letter_code
_entity_poly.pdbx_strand_id
1 'polypeptide(L)'
;MKEIEKKLRAILKETGWTQMKLADRLNVAQATVSRWFSGSEPEGHRRDAINQIYSEIFAHENHYVTSGFHHINEMVAFCGKINKGVHRLDVRVYYADTDFSGVVYHGRYLEFLERGRTEFLRLCGVHHHELAQGEAEIFAWVVRRMDIDFAAPARIDDALLVETRVVSLSGARIRMEQAIMRDDKLLVRARVEAALVNGEGRPRRFPDAWVDRFRIG
;
A
#
# COMPACT_ATOMS: atom_id res chain seq x y z
N MET A 1 29.32 -5.44 -12.41
CA MET A 1 28.97 -6.31 -11.27
C MET A 1 27.54 -6.77 -11.47
N LYS A 2 27.22 -8.07 -11.30
CA LYS A 2 25.85 -8.57 -11.50
C LYS A 2 24.94 -8.09 -10.36
N GLU A 3 23.64 -7.93 -10.64
CA GLU A 3 22.66 -7.32 -9.72
C GLU A 3 22.60 -8.03 -8.35
N ILE A 4 22.64 -9.36 -8.33
CA ILE A 4 22.64 -10.14 -7.09
C ILE A 4 23.92 -9.96 -6.28
N GLU A 5 25.07 -9.90 -6.94
CA GLU A 5 26.35 -9.67 -6.25
C GLU A 5 26.35 -8.30 -5.53
N LYS A 6 25.79 -7.27 -6.19
CA LYS A 6 25.62 -5.93 -5.61
C LYS A 6 24.77 -5.98 -4.33
N LYS A 7 23.63 -6.69 -4.37
CA LYS A 7 22.73 -6.84 -3.22
C LYS A 7 23.38 -7.60 -2.07
N LEU A 8 24.08 -8.69 -2.35
CA LEU A 8 24.79 -9.48 -1.33
C LEU A 8 25.87 -8.65 -0.62
N ARG A 9 26.65 -7.85 -1.37
CA ARG A 9 27.66 -6.95 -0.80
C ARG A 9 27.03 -5.88 0.09
N ALA A 10 25.92 -5.29 -0.35
CA ALA A 10 25.18 -4.32 0.45
C ALA A 10 24.67 -4.95 1.75
N ILE A 11 24.04 -6.13 1.71
CA ILE A 11 23.56 -6.86 2.89
C ILE A 11 24.68 -7.04 3.92
N LEU A 12 25.85 -7.54 3.52
CA LEU A 12 26.96 -7.76 4.46
C LEU A 12 27.48 -6.44 5.04
N LYS A 13 27.54 -5.39 4.22
CA LYS A 13 28.00 -4.06 4.65
C LYS A 13 27.06 -3.46 5.69
N GLU A 14 25.75 -3.51 5.46
CA GLU A 14 24.75 -2.88 6.33
C GLU A 14 24.53 -3.65 7.62
N THR A 15 24.50 -4.98 7.54
CA THR A 15 24.20 -5.82 8.71
C THR A 15 25.44 -6.21 9.52
N GLY A 16 26.64 -6.00 8.98
CA GLY A 16 27.89 -6.54 9.52
C GLY A 16 27.97 -8.07 9.50
N TRP A 17 27.11 -8.75 8.75
CA TRP A 17 27.11 -10.22 8.71
C TRP A 17 28.34 -10.76 7.98
N THR A 18 28.75 -11.97 8.39
CA THR A 18 29.70 -12.77 7.61
C THR A 18 28.96 -13.53 6.51
N GLN A 19 29.69 -13.99 5.48
CA GLN A 19 29.11 -14.89 4.48
C GLN A 19 28.53 -16.17 5.10
N MET A 20 29.12 -16.65 6.20
CA MET A 20 28.61 -17.82 6.94
C MET A 20 27.22 -17.53 7.53
N LYS A 21 27.06 -16.40 8.23
CA LYS A 21 25.78 -16.00 8.82
C LYS A 21 24.69 -15.77 7.77
N LEU A 22 25.06 -15.23 6.60
CA LEU A 22 24.13 -15.10 5.47
C LEU A 22 23.75 -16.47 4.88
N ALA A 23 24.68 -17.42 4.84
CA ALA A 23 24.43 -18.79 4.38
C ALA A 23 23.45 -19.51 5.32
N ASP A 24 23.61 -19.37 6.64
CA ASP A 24 22.69 -19.90 7.65
C ASP A 24 21.28 -19.35 7.46
N ARG A 25 21.14 -18.03 7.24
CA ARG A 25 19.85 -17.36 7.01
C ARG A 25 19.16 -17.82 5.74
N LEU A 26 19.92 -18.10 4.70
CA LEU A 26 19.42 -18.61 3.42
C LEU A 26 19.27 -20.13 3.40
N ASN A 27 19.60 -20.81 4.50
CA ASN A 27 19.63 -22.26 4.61
C ASN A 27 20.43 -22.94 3.48
N VAL A 28 21.64 -22.43 3.23
CA VAL A 28 22.58 -22.97 2.22
C VAL A 28 23.99 -23.08 2.79
N ALA A 29 24.85 -23.84 2.13
CA ALA A 29 26.27 -23.88 2.48
C ALA A 29 26.99 -22.56 2.15
N GLN A 30 27.97 -22.15 2.95
CA GLN A 30 28.75 -20.93 2.73
C GLN A 30 29.50 -20.92 1.38
N ALA A 31 29.94 -22.08 0.89
CA ALA A 31 30.54 -22.22 -0.44
C ALA A 31 29.56 -21.83 -1.58
N THR A 32 28.25 -21.99 -1.38
CA THR A 32 27.24 -21.54 -2.34
C THR A 32 27.13 -20.03 -2.36
N VAL A 33 27.14 -19.38 -1.18
CA VAL A 33 27.17 -17.91 -1.06
C VAL A 33 28.45 -17.35 -1.70
N SER A 34 29.60 -17.95 -1.43
CA SER A 34 30.89 -17.53 -2.01
C SER A 34 30.86 -17.54 -3.55
N ARG A 35 30.27 -18.57 -4.17
CA ARG A 35 30.08 -18.64 -5.62
C ARG A 35 29.24 -17.50 -6.19
N TRP A 36 28.23 -17.01 -5.45
CA TRP A 36 27.44 -15.85 -5.86
C TRP A 36 28.23 -14.54 -5.79
N PHE A 37 29.13 -14.40 -4.81
CA PHE A 37 30.09 -13.27 -4.78
C PHE A 37 31.12 -13.31 -5.91
N SER A 38 31.35 -14.48 -6.52
CA SER A 38 32.19 -14.66 -7.71
C SER A 38 31.40 -14.65 -9.03
N GLY A 39 30.12 -14.27 -9.01
CA GLY A 39 29.31 -14.02 -10.20
C GLY A 39 28.45 -15.20 -10.69
N SER A 40 28.35 -16.29 -9.93
CA SER A 40 27.35 -17.35 -10.20
C SER A 40 25.94 -16.84 -9.90
N GLU A 41 24.95 -17.25 -10.70
CA GLU A 41 23.56 -16.85 -10.50
C GLU A 41 22.82 -17.84 -9.56
N PRO A 42 22.08 -17.36 -8.55
CA PRO A 42 21.20 -18.22 -7.76
C PRO A 42 20.02 -18.74 -8.59
N GLU A 43 19.53 -19.92 -8.21
CA GLU A 43 18.23 -20.44 -8.65
C GLU A 43 17.09 -19.53 -8.17
N GLY A 44 15.93 -19.56 -8.85
CA GLY A 44 14.80 -18.63 -8.65
C GLY A 44 14.43 -18.44 -7.17
N HIS A 45 14.09 -19.52 -6.46
CA HIS A 45 13.71 -19.45 -5.04
C HIS A 45 14.79 -18.84 -4.13
N ARG A 46 16.08 -19.07 -4.44
CA ARG A 46 17.20 -18.48 -3.69
C ARG A 46 17.39 -17.00 -4.02
N ARG A 47 17.16 -16.63 -5.29
CA ARG A 47 17.15 -15.23 -5.73
C ARG A 47 16.06 -14.45 -5.00
N ASP A 48 14.87 -15.05 -4.88
CA ASP A 48 13.73 -14.44 -4.20
C ASP A 48 14.01 -14.28 -2.71
N ALA A 49 14.60 -15.28 -2.05
CA ALA A 49 15.02 -15.17 -0.66
C ALA A 49 16.08 -14.08 -0.44
N ILE A 50 17.05 -13.93 -1.35
CA ILE A 50 18.05 -12.84 -1.30
C ILE A 50 17.37 -11.48 -1.47
N ASN A 51 16.42 -11.37 -2.42
CA ASN A 51 15.67 -10.14 -2.65
C ASN A 51 14.81 -9.78 -1.44
N GLN A 52 14.20 -10.77 -0.78
CA GLN A 52 13.42 -10.55 0.43
C GLN A 52 14.29 -10.04 1.57
N ILE A 53 15.42 -10.70 1.86
CA ILE A 53 16.38 -10.24 2.89
C ILE A 53 16.89 -8.84 2.57
N TYR A 54 17.22 -8.58 1.30
CA TYR A 54 17.63 -7.25 0.86
C TYR A 54 16.54 -6.21 1.12
N SER A 55 15.29 -6.51 0.73
CA SER A 55 14.16 -5.62 0.98
C SER A 55 13.89 -5.42 2.46
N GLU A 56 14.04 -6.44 3.31
CA GLU A 56 13.88 -6.32 4.76
C GLU A 56 14.93 -5.40 5.39
N ILE A 57 16.18 -5.48 4.92
CA ILE A 57 17.29 -4.66 5.44
C ILE A 57 17.20 -3.22 4.93
N PHE A 58 16.91 -3.05 3.65
CA PHE A 58 16.97 -1.76 2.96
C PHE A 58 15.59 -1.11 2.75
N ALA A 59 14.52 -1.66 3.33
CA ALA A 59 13.20 -1.03 3.40
C ALA A 59 13.24 0.36 4.06
N HIS A 60 14.33 0.71 4.75
CA HIS A 60 14.49 1.93 5.52
C HIS A 60 15.37 3.02 4.86
N GLU A 61 15.89 2.84 3.64
CA GLU A 61 16.72 3.89 3.00
C GLU A 61 15.92 5.05 2.37
N ASN A 62 14.59 5.03 2.40
CA ASN A 62 13.78 6.24 2.18
C ASN A 62 13.52 6.95 3.52
N HIS A 63 14.52 7.72 3.97
CA HIS A 63 14.44 8.87 4.87
C HIS A 63 13.34 8.90 5.94
N TYR A 64 13.59 8.27 7.09
CA TYR A 64 13.31 8.90 8.39
C TYR A 64 14.36 8.47 9.41
N VAL A 65 15.09 9.46 9.92
CA VAL A 65 16.19 9.33 10.87
C VAL A 65 15.67 8.88 12.24
N THR A 66 16.13 7.68 12.65
CA THR A 66 16.37 7.18 14.02
C THR A 66 15.34 7.47 15.13
N SER A 67 14.33 6.60 15.22
CA SER A 67 13.69 6.16 16.48
C SER A 67 12.68 5.07 16.17
N GLY A 68 12.89 3.83 16.64
CA GLY A 68 11.80 2.87 16.84
C GLY A 68 11.41 1.97 15.66
N PHE A 69 11.85 0.71 15.73
CA PHE A 69 11.14 -0.46 15.15
C PHE A 69 9.64 -0.53 15.56
N HIS A 70 9.18 0.28 16.52
CA HIS A 70 7.78 0.47 16.89
C HIS A 70 6.96 1.28 15.86
N HIS A 71 7.55 2.28 15.20
CA HIS A 71 6.75 3.24 14.41
C HIS A 71 6.17 2.68 13.11
N ILE A 72 6.82 1.71 12.48
CA ILE A 72 6.36 1.13 11.21
C ILE A 72 5.10 0.27 11.45
N ASN A 73 5.09 -0.48 12.57
CA ASN A 73 3.96 -1.28 12.99
C ASN A 73 2.79 -0.39 13.45
N GLU A 74 3.08 0.74 14.08
CA GLU A 74 2.09 1.76 14.44
C GLU A 74 1.46 2.41 13.20
N MET A 75 2.25 2.76 12.18
CA MET A 75 1.70 3.36 10.95
C MET A 75 0.78 2.40 10.18
N VAL A 76 1.16 1.12 10.08
CA VAL A 76 0.30 0.08 9.47
C VAL A 76 -0.97 -0.13 10.29
N ALA A 77 -0.94 0.04 11.61
CA ALA A 77 -2.11 -0.09 12.46
C ALA A 77 -3.24 0.89 12.09
N PHE A 78 -2.90 2.09 11.60
CA PHE A 78 -3.88 3.08 11.15
C PHE A 78 -4.40 2.85 9.73
N CYS A 79 -3.73 1.99 8.96
CA CYS A 79 -4.12 1.72 7.58
C CYS A 79 -5.35 0.82 7.47
N GLY A 80 -5.87 0.30 8.59
CA GLY A 80 -6.92 -0.70 8.57
C GLY A 80 -6.40 -2.10 8.21
N LYS A 81 -7.30 -2.99 7.76
CA LYS A 81 -6.98 -4.40 7.48
C LYS A 81 -7.65 -4.87 6.21
N ILE A 82 -7.06 -5.86 5.54
CA ILE A 82 -7.69 -6.53 4.41
C ILE A 82 -8.11 -7.94 4.81
N ASN A 83 -9.37 -8.28 4.55
CA ASN A 83 -9.93 -9.61 4.79
C ASN A 83 -10.78 -10.02 3.59
N LYS A 84 -10.52 -11.20 3.01
CA LYS A 84 -11.25 -11.74 1.84
C LYS A 84 -11.41 -10.71 0.71
N GLY A 85 -10.31 -10.01 0.38
CA GLY A 85 -10.28 -9.00 -0.69
C GLY A 85 -11.05 -7.71 -0.41
N VAL A 86 -11.40 -7.44 0.86
CA VAL A 86 -12.02 -6.18 1.29
C VAL A 86 -11.12 -5.50 2.30
N HIS A 87 -10.70 -4.28 1.98
CA HIS A 87 -10.05 -3.38 2.92
C HIS A 87 -11.07 -2.72 3.82
N ARG A 88 -10.72 -2.57 5.10
CA ARG A 88 -11.58 -2.06 6.17
C ARG A 88 -10.83 -1.05 7.02
N LEU A 89 -11.37 0.17 7.08
CA LEU A 89 -10.82 1.30 7.83
C LEU A 89 -11.85 1.85 8.82
N ASP A 90 -11.46 1.97 10.08
CA ASP A 90 -12.29 2.59 11.11
C ASP A 90 -12.21 4.12 11.04
N VAL A 91 -13.36 4.79 11.13
CA VAL A 91 -13.47 6.26 11.10
C VAL A 91 -14.44 6.72 12.19
N ARG A 92 -14.05 7.73 12.97
CA ARG A 92 -14.94 8.40 13.92
C ARG A 92 -15.56 9.64 13.27
N VAL A 93 -16.85 9.86 13.48
CA VAL A 93 -17.51 11.13 13.14
C VAL A 93 -17.23 12.17 14.21
N TYR A 94 -16.66 13.30 13.79
CA TYR A 94 -16.41 14.45 14.66
C TYR A 94 -17.43 15.57 14.41
N TYR A 95 -17.48 16.53 15.32
CA TYR A 95 -18.33 17.73 15.17
C TYR A 95 -18.15 18.42 13.81
N ALA A 96 -16.90 18.53 13.33
CA ALA A 96 -16.56 19.13 12.04
C ALA A 96 -17.13 18.39 10.81
N ASP A 97 -17.61 17.15 10.99
CA ASP A 97 -18.25 16.37 9.93
C ASP A 97 -19.77 16.62 9.85
N THR A 98 -20.37 17.30 10.83
CA THR A 98 -21.82 17.49 10.93
C THR A 98 -22.27 18.86 10.44
N ASP A 99 -23.54 18.97 10.04
CA ASP A 99 -24.18 20.25 9.69
C ASP A 99 -25.42 20.54 10.55
N PHE A 100 -26.12 21.63 10.24
CA PHE A 100 -27.29 22.10 10.99
C PHE A 100 -28.47 21.11 11.00
N SER A 101 -28.46 20.08 10.14
CA SER A 101 -29.46 19.01 10.17
C SER A 101 -29.24 18.00 11.31
N GLY A 102 -28.10 18.09 12.02
CA GLY A 102 -27.76 17.21 13.14
C GLY A 102 -27.17 15.85 12.70
N VAL A 103 -26.82 15.72 11.42
CA VAL A 103 -26.16 14.53 10.86
C VAL A 103 -24.92 14.93 10.05
N VAL A 104 -24.17 13.94 9.59
CA VAL A 104 -22.99 14.15 8.74
C VAL A 104 -23.38 14.85 7.44
N TYR A 105 -22.70 15.96 7.11
CA TYR A 105 -22.87 16.66 5.84
C TYR A 105 -22.48 15.74 4.69
N HIS A 106 -23.34 15.65 3.66
CA HIS A 106 -23.19 14.66 2.58
C HIS A 106 -21.80 14.68 1.91
N GLY A 107 -21.18 15.85 1.78
CA GLY A 107 -19.82 15.98 1.21
C GLY A 107 -18.72 15.31 2.03
N ARG A 108 -18.90 15.18 3.35
CA ARG A 108 -17.92 14.52 4.24
C ARG A 108 -17.80 13.03 3.99
N TYR A 109 -18.86 12.39 3.49
CA TYR A 109 -18.77 10.98 3.08
C TYR A 109 -17.76 10.77 1.94
N LEU A 110 -17.56 11.74 1.05
CA LEU A 110 -16.52 11.64 0.02
C LEU A 110 -15.12 11.59 0.63
N GLU A 111 -14.88 12.35 1.71
CA GLU A 111 -13.61 12.32 2.43
C GLU A 111 -13.40 11.00 3.16
N PHE A 112 -14.44 10.44 3.78
CA PHE A 112 -14.35 9.13 4.41
C PHE A 112 -14.01 8.03 3.39
N LEU A 113 -14.67 8.08 2.22
CA LEU A 113 -14.38 7.16 1.10
C LEU A 113 -12.96 7.36 0.57
N GLU A 114 -12.47 8.60 0.49
CA GLU A 114 -11.11 8.91 0.08
C GLU A 114 -10.07 8.32 1.04
N ARG A 115 -10.24 8.53 2.36
CA ARG A 115 -9.37 7.92 3.38
C ARG A 115 -9.29 6.41 3.22
N GLY A 116 -10.43 5.75 2.97
CA GLY A 116 -10.48 4.32 2.68
C GLY A 116 -9.59 3.91 1.49
N ARG A 117 -9.67 4.65 0.37
CA ARG A 117 -8.82 4.37 -0.81
C ARG A 117 -7.35 4.66 -0.53
N THR A 118 -7.05 5.75 0.17
CA THR A 118 -5.66 6.13 0.48
C THR A 118 -4.98 5.11 1.38
N GLU A 119 -5.66 4.64 2.41
CA GLU A 119 -5.11 3.63 3.32
C GLU A 119 -5.07 2.22 2.69
N PHE A 120 -6.00 1.90 1.77
CA PHE A 120 -5.89 0.71 0.92
C PHE A 120 -4.60 0.73 0.09
N LEU A 121 -4.32 1.85 -0.59
CA LEU A 121 -3.10 2.00 -1.39
C LEU A 121 -1.85 1.91 -0.52
N ARG A 122 -1.88 2.50 0.67
CA ARG A 122 -0.80 2.41 1.66
C ARG A 122 -0.49 0.96 2.04
N LEU A 123 -1.51 0.15 2.32
CA LEU A 123 -1.33 -1.30 2.60
C LEU A 123 -0.75 -2.07 1.41
N CYS A 124 -1.01 -1.61 0.18
CA CYS A 124 -0.42 -2.17 -1.03
C CYS A 124 1.02 -1.66 -1.29
N GLY A 125 1.60 -0.91 -0.35
CA GLY A 125 2.93 -0.30 -0.50
C GLY A 125 2.98 0.75 -1.60
N VAL A 126 1.87 1.46 -1.82
CA VAL A 126 1.77 2.61 -2.72
C VAL A 126 1.48 3.85 -1.89
N HIS A 127 2.51 4.64 -1.64
CA HIS A 127 2.37 5.86 -0.85
C HIS A 127 2.20 7.08 -1.76
N HIS A 128 1.20 7.93 -1.48
CA HIS A 128 0.93 9.13 -2.28
C HIS A 128 2.13 10.10 -2.36
N HIS A 129 2.96 10.18 -1.32
CA HIS A 129 4.17 11.00 -1.35
C HIS A 129 5.23 10.43 -2.30
N GLU A 130 5.37 9.10 -2.39
CA GLU A 130 6.27 8.44 -3.34
C GLU A 130 5.76 8.59 -4.78
N LEU A 131 4.45 8.54 -4.99
CA LEU A 131 3.84 8.84 -6.29
C LEU A 131 4.17 10.27 -6.75
N ALA A 132 4.25 11.22 -5.82
CA ALA A 132 4.56 12.62 -6.10
C ALA A 132 6.07 12.91 -6.26
N GLN A 133 6.94 12.00 -5.82
CA GLN A 133 8.40 12.21 -5.75
C GLN A 133 9.21 11.16 -6.53
N GLY A 134 8.56 10.28 -7.28
CA GLY A 134 9.23 9.21 -8.00
C GLY A 134 10.36 9.72 -8.91
N GLU A 135 11.54 9.11 -8.79
CA GLU A 135 12.76 9.51 -9.51
C GLU A 135 12.62 9.46 -11.05
N ALA A 136 11.63 8.73 -11.57
CA ALA A 136 11.39 8.55 -13.00
C ALA A 136 10.15 9.28 -13.56
N GLU A 137 9.02 9.29 -12.85
CA GLU A 137 7.79 9.99 -13.27
C GLU A 137 6.86 10.24 -12.06
N ILE A 138 6.26 11.43 -12.00
CA ILE A 138 5.22 11.78 -11.01
C ILE A 138 3.91 11.13 -11.44
N PHE A 139 3.25 10.43 -10.52
CA PHE A 139 1.94 9.83 -10.73
C PHE A 139 0.87 10.44 -9.83
N ALA A 140 -0.36 10.53 -10.33
CA ALA A 140 -1.53 10.91 -9.56
C ALA A 140 -2.72 10.01 -9.87
N TRP A 141 -3.60 9.85 -8.88
CA TRP A 141 -4.84 9.11 -9.02
C TRP A 141 -6.00 10.10 -9.13
N VAL A 142 -6.64 10.14 -10.29
CA VAL A 142 -7.72 11.09 -10.57
C VAL A 142 -9.03 10.34 -10.67
N VAL A 143 -10.00 10.73 -9.84
CA VAL A 143 -11.37 10.21 -9.92
C VAL A 143 -12.02 10.73 -11.20
N ARG A 144 -12.48 9.82 -12.06
CA ARG A 144 -13.15 10.13 -13.34
C ARG A 144 -14.67 10.15 -13.22
N ARG A 145 -15.22 9.25 -12.40
CA ARG A 145 -16.66 9.08 -12.15
C ARG A 145 -16.87 8.50 -10.75
N MET A 146 -17.93 8.94 -10.10
CA MET A 146 -18.40 8.36 -8.85
C MET A 146 -19.92 8.33 -8.82
N ASP A 147 -20.50 7.17 -8.48
CA ASP A 147 -21.93 6.98 -8.27
C ASP A 147 -22.14 6.65 -6.78
N ILE A 148 -23.00 7.38 -6.08
CA ILE A 148 -23.14 7.30 -4.61
C ILE A 148 -24.61 7.27 -4.19
N ASP A 149 -24.96 6.30 -3.35
CA ASP A 149 -26.26 6.17 -2.71
C ASP A 149 -26.14 6.45 -1.20
N PHE A 150 -26.97 7.34 -0.67
CA PHE A 150 -27.06 7.66 0.76
C PHE A 150 -28.28 6.97 1.38
N ALA A 151 -28.07 5.83 2.04
CA ALA A 151 -29.13 4.98 2.57
C ALA A 151 -29.59 5.39 3.99
N ALA A 152 -28.67 5.85 4.83
CA ALA A 152 -28.98 6.31 6.19
C ALA A 152 -27.91 7.29 6.72
N PRO A 153 -28.29 8.23 7.60
CA PRO A 153 -27.35 9.22 8.12
C PRO A 153 -26.52 8.68 9.29
N ALA A 154 -25.27 9.16 9.37
CA ALA A 154 -24.40 9.06 10.54
C ALA A 154 -24.55 10.31 11.42
N ARG A 155 -24.22 10.19 12.71
CA ARG A 155 -24.25 11.29 13.70
C ARG A 155 -22.90 11.46 14.35
N ILE A 156 -22.74 12.57 15.06
CA ILE A 156 -21.58 12.80 15.93
C ILE A 156 -21.32 11.57 16.82
N ASP A 157 -20.04 11.25 16.99
CA ASP A 157 -19.54 10.10 17.74
C ASP A 157 -19.88 8.72 17.16
N ASP A 158 -20.57 8.59 16.02
CA ASP A 158 -20.72 7.29 15.36
C ASP A 158 -19.33 6.71 15.00
N ALA A 159 -19.12 5.43 15.30
CA ALA A 159 -18.01 4.65 14.77
C ALA A 159 -18.42 4.07 13.41
N LEU A 160 -17.69 4.44 12.37
CA LEU A 160 -17.94 4.02 11.00
C LEU A 160 -16.86 3.04 10.55
N LEU A 161 -17.27 2.10 9.71
CA LEU A 161 -16.38 1.22 8.97
C LEU A 161 -16.45 1.57 7.49
N VAL A 162 -15.33 2.00 6.91
CA VAL A 162 -15.19 2.24 5.48
C VAL A 162 -14.63 0.98 4.84
N GLU A 163 -15.41 0.36 3.95
CA GLU A 163 -14.99 -0.78 3.16
C GLU A 163 -14.54 -0.34 1.77
N THR A 164 -13.43 -0.89 1.27
CA THR A 164 -12.91 -0.64 -0.08
C THR A 164 -12.53 -1.94 -0.76
N ARG A 165 -13.02 -2.16 -1.99
CA ARG A 165 -12.73 -3.34 -2.82
C ARG A 165 -12.39 -2.93 -4.24
N VAL A 166 -11.31 -3.49 -4.78
CA VAL A 166 -11.00 -3.38 -6.21
C VAL A 166 -11.88 -4.35 -6.99
N VAL A 167 -12.62 -3.83 -7.98
CA VAL A 167 -13.48 -4.62 -8.87
C VAL A 167 -12.74 -5.01 -10.13
N SER A 168 -12.00 -4.06 -10.72
CA SER A 168 -11.25 -4.31 -11.94
C SER A 168 -10.13 -3.30 -12.10
N LEU A 169 -9.04 -3.74 -12.71
CA LEU A 169 -7.92 -2.89 -13.13
C LEU A 169 -7.60 -3.17 -14.60
N SER A 170 -7.53 -2.13 -15.41
CA SER A 170 -7.26 -2.26 -16.85
C SER A 170 -6.54 -1.04 -17.40
N GLY A 171 -5.35 -1.22 -17.97
CA GLY A 171 -4.58 -0.11 -18.55
C GLY A 171 -4.28 0.96 -17.51
N ALA A 172 -4.83 2.15 -17.68
CA ALA A 172 -4.72 3.27 -16.73
C ALA A 172 -5.87 3.35 -15.72
N ARG A 173 -6.91 2.51 -15.86
CA ARG A 173 -8.17 2.62 -15.12
C ARG A 173 -8.25 1.61 -13.99
N ILE A 174 -8.79 2.04 -12.87
CA ILE A 174 -9.20 1.19 -11.75
C ILE A 174 -10.66 1.48 -11.38
N ARG A 175 -11.41 0.42 -11.09
CA ARG A 175 -12.77 0.52 -10.55
C ARG A 175 -12.81 -0.10 -9.17
N MET A 176 -13.44 0.61 -8.25
CA MET A 176 -13.63 0.15 -6.88
C MET A 176 -15.09 0.26 -6.46
N GLU A 177 -15.47 -0.62 -5.55
CA GLU A 177 -16.68 -0.52 -4.75
C GLU A 177 -16.30 -0.13 -3.33
N GLN A 178 -17.10 0.75 -2.73
CA GLN A 178 -16.92 1.16 -1.36
C GLN A 178 -18.26 1.21 -0.62
N ALA A 179 -18.20 0.99 0.69
CA ALA A 179 -19.34 1.12 1.58
C ALA A 179 -18.92 1.84 2.86
N ILE A 180 -19.85 2.58 3.46
CA ILE A 180 -19.72 3.10 4.82
C ILE A 180 -20.80 2.45 5.66
N MET A 181 -20.36 1.76 6.69
CA MET A 181 -21.20 1.02 7.61
C MET A 181 -21.14 1.67 8.99
N ARG A 182 -22.19 1.50 9.78
CA ARG A 182 -22.16 1.65 11.23
C ARG A 182 -22.71 0.37 11.82
N ASP A 183 -21.85 -0.35 12.55
CA ASP A 183 -22.09 -1.76 12.88
C ASP A 183 -22.41 -2.54 11.57
N ASP A 184 -23.54 -3.26 11.54
CA ASP A 184 -24.00 -3.99 10.35
C ASP A 184 -24.92 -3.16 9.42
N LYS A 185 -25.14 -1.87 9.73
CA LYS A 185 -26.03 -1.02 8.94
C LYS A 185 -25.30 -0.27 7.83
N LEU A 186 -25.72 -0.48 6.59
CA LEU A 186 -25.26 0.30 5.44
C LEU A 186 -25.76 1.74 5.53
N LEU A 187 -24.83 2.70 5.48
CA LEU A 187 -25.12 4.14 5.45
C LEU A 187 -24.92 4.71 4.06
N VAL A 188 -23.80 4.37 3.41
CA VAL A 188 -23.44 4.86 2.07
C VAL A 188 -22.89 3.72 1.24
N ARG A 189 -23.26 3.66 -0.04
CA ARG A 189 -22.63 2.81 -1.04
C ARG A 189 -22.08 3.68 -2.16
N ALA A 190 -20.88 3.36 -2.64
CA ALA A 190 -20.26 4.07 -3.73
C ALA A 190 -19.58 3.14 -4.73
N ARG A 191 -19.66 3.52 -6.01
CA ARG A 191 -18.83 2.97 -7.09
C ARG A 191 -17.96 4.09 -7.62
N VAL A 192 -16.66 3.83 -7.74
CA VAL A 192 -15.69 4.82 -8.18
C VAL A 192 -14.86 4.27 -9.34
N GLU A 193 -14.68 5.10 -10.36
CA GLU A 193 -13.74 4.89 -11.43
C GLU A 193 -12.66 5.96 -11.33
N ALA A 194 -11.40 5.53 -11.23
CA ALA A 194 -10.23 6.41 -11.21
C ALA A 194 -9.24 6.02 -12.31
N ALA A 195 -8.37 6.97 -12.65
CA ALA A 195 -7.28 6.77 -13.59
C ALA A 195 -5.95 7.16 -12.96
N LEU A 196 -4.91 6.36 -13.25
CA LEU A 196 -3.53 6.75 -13.03
C LEU A 196 -3.11 7.71 -14.15
N VAL A 197 -2.61 8.87 -13.76
CA VAL A 197 -2.10 9.89 -14.69
C VAL A 197 -0.69 10.30 -14.30
N ASN A 198 0.08 10.84 -15.23
CA ASN A 198 1.37 11.46 -14.91
C ASN A 198 1.21 12.91 -14.44
N GLY A 199 2.32 13.59 -14.14
CA GLY A 199 2.36 15.01 -13.76
C GLY A 199 1.75 15.99 -14.79
N GLU A 200 1.59 15.58 -16.05
CA GLU A 200 0.90 16.36 -17.10
C GLU A 200 -0.60 16.04 -17.19
N GLY A 201 -1.12 15.17 -16.32
CA GLY A 201 -2.51 14.69 -16.36
C GLY A 201 -2.80 13.68 -17.46
N ARG A 202 -1.78 13.12 -18.12
CA ARG A 202 -1.95 12.11 -19.19
C ARG A 202 -2.11 10.71 -18.59
N PRO A 203 -3.07 9.89 -19.07
CA PRO A 203 -3.24 8.53 -18.57
C PRO A 203 -1.99 7.68 -18.70
N ARG A 204 -1.66 6.94 -17.64
CA ARG A 204 -0.53 6.00 -17.58
C ARG A 204 -1.01 4.63 -17.17
N ARG A 205 -0.45 3.61 -17.80
CA ARG A 205 -0.73 2.23 -17.43
C ARG A 205 -0.21 1.97 -16.01
N PHE A 206 -0.96 1.23 -15.21
CA PHE A 206 -0.49 0.74 -13.92
C PHE A 206 0.79 -0.11 -14.10
N PRO A 207 1.86 0.14 -13.33
CA PRO A 207 3.00 -0.76 -13.29
C PRO A 207 2.57 -2.18 -12.91
N ASP A 208 3.10 -3.20 -13.57
CA ASP A 208 2.74 -4.61 -13.32
C ASP A 208 2.95 -4.99 -11.84
N ALA A 209 4.01 -4.45 -11.22
CA ALA A 209 4.31 -4.64 -9.80
C ALA A 209 3.19 -4.14 -8.85
N TRP A 210 2.35 -3.19 -9.26
CA TRP A 210 1.21 -2.73 -8.47
C TRP A 210 -0.03 -3.57 -8.74
N VAL A 211 -0.21 -4.04 -9.98
CA VAL A 211 -1.35 -4.87 -10.39
C VAL A 211 -1.45 -6.12 -9.52
N ASP A 212 -0.32 -6.78 -9.26
CA ASP A 212 -0.30 -7.98 -8.42
C ASP A 212 -0.63 -7.67 -6.96
N ARG A 213 -0.25 -6.49 -6.45
CA ARG A 213 -0.59 -6.06 -5.09
C ARG A 213 -2.05 -5.67 -4.92
N PHE A 214 -2.73 -5.25 -6.00
CA PHE A 214 -4.16 -4.92 -5.97
C PHE A 214 -5.07 -6.14 -6.18
N ARG A 215 -4.51 -7.27 -6.63
CA ARG A 215 -5.20 -8.57 -6.70
C ARG A 215 -5.17 -9.25 -5.33
N ILE A 216 -5.88 -8.66 -4.37
CA ILE A 216 -5.97 -9.24 -3.02
C ILE A 216 -7.13 -10.22 -3.01
N GLY A 217 -6.84 -11.45 -3.40
CA GLY A 217 -7.74 -12.60 -3.42
C GLY A 217 -6.99 -13.85 -3.01
#